data_AF-A0A2S5M3B2-F1
#
_entry.id   AF-A0A2S5M3B2-F1
#
_cell.length_a   1.000
_cell.length_b   1.000
_cell.length_c   1.000
_cell.angle_alpha   90.00
_cell.angle_beta   90.00
_cell.angle_gamma   90.00
#
_symmetry.space_group_name_H-M   'P 1'
#
loop_
_entity.id
_entity.type
_entity.pdbx_description
1 polymer ?
#
loop_
_entity_poly.entity_id
_entity_poly.type
_entity_poly.pdbx_seq_one_letter_code
_entity_poly.pdbx_strand_id
1 'polypeptide(L)'
;MKKILIAMLMTAFCFAANAETQQDKMKTCNADAGKKELKGDERKAFMKDCLSAKPAPALTSQQDKMKTCNADAGKKELKGDERKAFMKTCLSAKQEQPAFSQQDKMKTCNADAGKKALKGDERKAFMKTCLSSK
;
A
#
# COMPACT_ATOMS: atom_id res chain seq x y z
N MET A 1 14.57 -30.57 49.13
CA MET A 1 15.69 -30.03 48.32
C MET A 1 15.41 -30.30 46.86
N LYS A 2 15.41 -29.23 46.05
CA LYS A 2 15.55 -29.19 44.57
C LYS A 2 14.50 -29.97 43.74
N LYS A 3 13.81 -29.41 42.75
CA LYS A 3 13.82 -28.09 42.11
C LYS A 3 12.50 -28.02 41.33
N ILE A 4 11.87 -26.86 41.43
CA ILE A 4 10.77 -26.36 40.61
C ILE A 4 11.20 -26.40 39.13
N LEU A 5 10.31 -26.84 38.23
CA LEU A 5 10.24 -26.30 36.87
C LEU A 5 8.78 -26.31 36.40
N ILE A 6 8.21 -25.12 36.51
CA ILE A 6 6.91 -24.67 36.02
C ILE A 6 6.97 -24.70 34.49
N ALA A 7 6.25 -25.62 33.86
CA ALA A 7 5.95 -25.57 32.44
C ALA A 7 4.83 -24.54 32.20
N MET A 8 5.20 -23.26 32.23
CA MET A 8 4.30 -22.15 31.95
C MET A 8 4.01 -22.09 30.45
N LEU A 9 2.76 -22.45 30.16
CA LEU A 9 1.94 -22.05 29.02
C LEU A 9 2.39 -20.71 28.39
N MET A 10 3.14 -20.76 27.29
CA MET A 10 3.37 -19.62 26.40
C MET A 10 2.61 -19.87 25.11
N THR A 11 1.34 -19.51 25.14
CA THR A 11 0.46 -19.34 23.98
C THR A 11 1.08 -18.28 23.08
N ALA A 12 1.73 -18.71 22.01
CA ALA A 12 2.16 -17.84 20.94
C ALA A 12 0.92 -17.38 20.16
N PHE A 13 0.40 -16.21 20.51
CA PHE A 13 -0.44 -15.41 19.63
C PHE A 13 0.40 -14.98 18.43
N CYS A 14 0.33 -15.76 17.35
CA CYS A 14 0.76 -15.27 16.05
C CYS A 14 -0.22 -14.20 15.59
N PHE A 15 0.27 -12.95 15.56
CA PHE A 15 -0.39 -11.83 14.91
C PHE A 15 -0.69 -12.19 13.44
N ALA A 16 -1.98 -12.27 13.11
CA ALA A 16 -2.45 -12.40 11.74
C ALA A 16 -2.24 -11.05 11.01
N ALA A 17 -1.03 -10.85 10.48
CA ALA A 17 -0.85 -10.04 9.28
C ALA A 17 -1.39 -10.86 8.10
N ASN A 18 -2.21 -10.25 7.24
CA ASN A 18 -2.77 -10.85 6.03
C ASN A 18 -1.66 -11.42 5.12
N ALA A 19 -1.26 -12.66 5.36
CA ALA A 19 -0.58 -13.49 4.39
C ALA A 19 -1.67 -14.27 3.66
N GLU A 20 -1.92 -13.93 2.39
CA GLU A 20 -2.69 -14.83 1.51
C GLU A 20 -2.06 -16.22 1.60
N THR A 21 -2.87 -17.21 1.95
CA THR A 21 -2.36 -18.57 2.05
C THR A 21 -1.96 -19.05 0.65
N GLN A 22 -0.98 -19.95 0.55
CA GLN A 22 -0.62 -20.57 -0.74
C GLN A 22 -1.83 -21.21 -1.44
N GLN A 23 -2.85 -21.60 -0.67
CA GLN A 23 -4.10 -22.16 -1.17
C GLN A 23 -4.99 -21.10 -1.88
N ASP A 24 -5.08 -19.89 -1.33
CA ASP A 24 -5.84 -18.78 -1.94
C ASP A 24 -5.19 -18.34 -3.26
N LYS A 25 -3.85 -18.26 -3.24
CA LYS A 25 -3.07 -17.93 -4.42
C LYS A 25 -3.27 -18.93 -5.56
N MET A 26 -3.31 -20.22 -5.25
CA MET A 26 -3.58 -21.25 -6.25
C MET A 26 -4.98 -21.13 -6.87
N LYS A 27 -6.00 -20.76 -6.08
CA LYS A 27 -7.36 -20.53 -6.61
C LYS A 27 -7.38 -19.33 -7.55
N THR A 28 -6.76 -18.22 -7.18
CA THR A 28 -6.68 -17.01 -8.01
C THR A 28 -5.91 -17.28 -9.31
N CYS A 29 -4.75 -17.95 -9.26
CA CYS A 29 -4.00 -18.33 -10.46
C CYS A 29 -4.81 -19.22 -11.40
N ASN A 30 -5.61 -20.16 -10.86
CA ASN A 30 -6.47 -21.01 -11.70
C ASN A 30 -7.63 -20.23 -12.32
N ALA A 31 -8.25 -19.31 -11.57
CA ALA A 31 -9.32 -18.46 -12.08
C ALA A 31 -8.81 -17.56 -13.22
N ASP A 32 -7.63 -16.95 -13.05
CA ASP A 32 -7.03 -16.08 -14.05
C ASP A 32 -6.58 -16.85 -15.30
N ALA A 33 -6.08 -18.08 -15.14
CA ALA A 33 -5.77 -18.94 -16.27
C ALA A 33 -7.02 -19.28 -17.09
N GLY A 34 -8.16 -19.54 -16.41
CA GLY A 34 -9.44 -19.79 -17.04
C GLY A 34 -10.01 -18.56 -17.76
N LYS A 35 -9.93 -17.38 -17.13
CA LYS A 35 -10.34 -16.10 -17.75
C LYS A 35 -9.52 -15.74 -18.99
N LYS A 36 -8.25 -16.13 -19.02
CA LYS A 36 -7.35 -15.94 -20.15
C LYS A 36 -7.43 -17.09 -21.18
N GLU A 37 -8.33 -18.05 -20.96
CA GLU A 37 -8.52 -19.23 -21.80
C GLU A 37 -7.23 -20.00 -22.11
N LEU A 38 -6.24 -19.93 -21.20
CA LEU A 38 -4.94 -20.56 -21.40
C LEU A 38 -5.10 -22.08 -21.37
N LYS A 39 -4.54 -22.75 -22.37
CA LYS A 39 -4.59 -24.22 -22.52
C LYS A 39 -3.19 -24.77 -22.72
N GLY A 40 -3.02 -26.07 -22.47
CA GLY A 40 -1.75 -26.77 -22.68
C GLY A 40 -0.56 -26.10 -21.99
N ASP A 41 0.52 -25.90 -22.73
CA ASP A 41 1.79 -25.38 -22.20
C ASP A 41 1.69 -23.92 -21.73
N GLU A 42 0.82 -23.11 -22.34
CA GLU A 42 0.61 -21.71 -21.93
C GLU A 42 0.01 -21.61 -20.53
N ARG A 43 -0.95 -22.49 -20.20
CA ARG A 43 -1.50 -22.58 -18.85
C ARG A 43 -0.45 -23.01 -17.84
N LYS A 44 0.42 -23.95 -18.22
CA LYS A 44 1.47 -24.49 -17.35
C LYS A 44 2.54 -23.45 -17.06
N ALA A 45 2.96 -22.69 -18.07
CA ALA A 45 3.89 -21.57 -17.92
C ALA A 45 3.28 -20.48 -17.03
N PHE A 46 2.03 -20.08 -17.31
CA PHE A 46 1.32 -19.08 -16.50
C PHE A 46 1.14 -19.54 -15.04
N MET A 47 0.79 -20.80 -14.80
CA MET A 47 0.63 -21.34 -13.45
C MET A 47 1.98 -21.36 -12.71
N LYS A 48 3.05 -21.77 -13.38
CA LYS A 48 4.41 -21.75 -12.82
C LYS A 48 4.79 -20.32 -12.43
N ASP A 49 4.58 -19.35 -13.29
CA ASP A 49 4.94 -17.96 -13.03
C ASP A 49 4.05 -17.35 -11.94
N CYS A 50 2.75 -17.61 -11.97
CA CYS A 50 1.80 -17.12 -10.97
C CYS A 50 2.08 -17.70 -9.58
N LEU A 51 2.36 -19.01 -9.49
CA LEU A 51 2.68 -19.66 -8.22
C LEU A 51 4.10 -19.36 -7.72
N SER A 52 5.07 -19.18 -8.64
CA SER A 52 6.46 -18.84 -8.31
C SER A 52 6.68 -17.36 -8.04
N ALA A 53 5.75 -16.49 -8.46
CA ALA A 53 5.74 -15.09 -8.10
C ALA A 53 5.65 -14.98 -6.57
N LYS A 54 6.79 -14.78 -5.89
CA LYS A 54 6.75 -14.40 -4.47
C LYS A 54 5.71 -13.28 -4.34
N PRO A 55 4.86 -13.28 -3.28
CA PRO A 55 4.01 -12.13 -3.04
C PRO A 55 4.90 -10.92 -3.20
N ALA A 56 4.59 -10.06 -4.18
CA ALA A 56 5.36 -8.86 -4.41
C ALA A 56 5.47 -8.24 -3.02
N PRO A 57 6.69 -8.03 -2.48
CA PRO A 57 6.80 -7.48 -1.14
C PRO A 57 5.90 -6.26 -1.16
N ALA A 58 4.87 -6.28 -0.32
CA ALA A 58 3.93 -5.18 -0.24
C ALA A 58 4.81 -3.94 -0.12
N LEU A 59 4.87 -3.15 -1.20
CA LEU A 59 5.83 -2.08 -1.28
C LEU A 59 5.50 -1.23 -0.07
N THR A 60 6.45 -1.12 0.85
CA THR A 60 6.24 -0.26 2.00
C THR A 60 5.93 1.12 1.44
N SER A 61 5.15 1.92 2.14
CA SER A 61 4.84 3.30 1.71
C SER A 61 6.10 4.08 1.30
N GLN A 62 7.27 3.72 1.85
CA GLN A 62 8.59 4.21 1.47
C GLN A 62 9.09 3.76 0.08
N GLN A 63 8.89 2.50 -0.31
CA GLN A 63 9.30 2.03 -1.64
C GLN A 63 8.44 2.64 -2.76
N ASP A 64 7.14 2.80 -2.54
CA ASP A 64 6.27 3.51 -3.49
C ASP A 64 6.65 4.99 -3.59
N LYS A 65 6.91 5.63 -2.44
CA LYS A 65 7.40 7.01 -2.40
C LYS A 65 8.69 7.18 -3.20
N MET A 66 9.64 6.26 -3.06
CA MET A 66 10.88 6.31 -3.82
C MET A 66 10.68 6.18 -5.33
N LYS A 67 9.76 5.33 -5.78
CA LYS A 67 9.43 5.22 -7.21
C LYS A 67 8.84 6.52 -7.75
N THR A 68 7.87 7.09 -7.04
CA THR A 68 7.23 8.37 -7.41
C THR A 68 8.25 9.50 -7.45
N CYS A 69 9.10 9.64 -6.43
CA CYS A 69 10.14 10.67 -6.41
C CYS A 69 11.13 10.52 -7.59
N ASN A 70 11.50 9.31 -7.97
CA ASN A 70 12.37 9.10 -9.13
C ASN A 70 11.68 9.44 -10.46
N ALA A 71 10.41 9.07 -10.62
CA ALA A 71 9.63 9.44 -11.79
C ALA A 71 9.48 10.96 -11.92
N ASP A 72 9.18 11.65 -10.82
CA ASP A 72 9.02 13.10 -10.78
C ASP A 72 10.32 13.84 -11.05
N ALA A 73 11.44 13.34 -10.54
CA ALA A 73 12.76 13.91 -10.85
C ALA A 73 13.07 13.81 -12.35
N GLY A 74 12.72 12.68 -12.98
CA GLY A 74 12.88 12.49 -14.42
C GLY A 74 11.97 13.41 -15.25
N LYS A 75 10.70 13.56 -14.85
CA LYS A 75 9.75 14.49 -15.49
C LYS A 75 10.17 15.96 -15.39
N LYS A 76 10.84 16.31 -14.29
CA LYS A 76 11.40 17.66 -14.06
C LYS A 76 12.81 17.81 -14.65
N GLU A 77 13.32 16.79 -15.35
CA GLU A 77 14.66 16.73 -15.95
C GLU A 77 15.80 17.09 -14.98
N LEU A 78 15.59 16.86 -13.67
CA LEU A 78 16.56 17.23 -12.64
C LEU A 78 17.80 16.34 -12.75
N LYS A 79 18.98 16.96 -12.73
CA LYS A 79 20.28 16.28 -12.81
C LYS A 79 21.21 16.77 -11.70
N GLY A 80 22.29 16.02 -11.47
CA GLY A 80 23.32 16.38 -10.50
C GLY A 80 22.78 16.70 -9.11
N ASP A 81 23.18 17.85 -8.57
CA ASP A 81 22.83 18.28 -7.21
C ASP A 81 21.34 18.64 -7.06
N GLU A 82 20.69 19.11 -8.12
CA GLU A 82 19.26 19.43 -8.12
C GLU A 82 18.41 18.16 -7.92
N ARG A 83 18.79 17.06 -8.58
CA ARG A 83 18.14 15.76 -8.37
C ARG A 83 18.33 15.25 -6.95
N LYS A 84 19.54 15.40 -6.39
CA LYS A 84 19.82 14.98 -5.00
C LYS A 84 19.02 15.80 -3.99
N ALA A 85 18.98 17.12 -4.16
CA ALA A 85 18.19 18.02 -3.33
C ALA A 85 16.70 17.67 -3.40
N PHE A 86 16.17 17.46 -4.60
CA PHE A 86 14.79 17.03 -4.82
C PHE A 86 14.51 15.64 -4.23
N MET A 87 15.43 14.68 -4.34
CA MET A 87 15.22 13.33 -3.82
C MET A 87 15.24 13.32 -2.28
N LYS A 88 16.20 14.02 -1.66
CA LYS A 88 16.23 14.22 -0.20
C LYS A 88 14.95 14.87 0.26
N THR A 89 14.48 15.84 -0.50
CA THR A 89 13.24 16.57 -0.25
C THR A 89 12.01 15.68 -0.29
N CYS A 90 11.84 15.00 -1.42
CA CYS A 90 10.71 14.14 -1.71
C CYS A 90 10.66 12.93 -0.77
N LEU A 91 11.81 12.35 -0.40
CA LEU A 91 11.88 11.21 0.52
C LEU A 91 11.74 11.63 1.99
N SER A 92 12.10 12.86 2.34
CA SER A 92 11.88 13.39 3.70
C SER A 92 10.38 13.54 3.99
N ALA A 93 9.98 13.34 5.25
CA ALA A 93 8.61 13.55 5.70
C ALA A 93 8.19 15.04 5.75
N LYS A 94 9.06 15.95 5.29
CA LYS A 94 8.91 17.40 5.41
C LYS A 94 9.27 18.07 4.10
N GLN A 95 8.33 18.07 3.14
CA GLN A 95 8.25 19.14 2.14
C GLN A 95 6.86 19.24 1.51
N GLU A 96 6.18 20.34 1.85
CA GLU A 96 5.63 21.40 0.96
C GLU A 96 5.02 21.08 -0.42
N GLN A 97 4.71 19.83 -0.75
CA GLN A 97 3.54 19.44 -1.54
C GLN A 97 3.00 18.13 -0.97
N PRO A 98 1.69 18.04 -0.66
CA PRO A 98 1.25 17.34 0.54
C PRO A 98 1.23 15.83 0.33
N ALA A 99 2.17 15.14 0.95
CA ALA A 99 1.82 13.88 1.59
C ALA A 99 0.80 14.23 2.66
N PHE A 100 -0.49 14.19 2.30
CA PHE A 100 -1.57 14.44 3.23
C PHE A 100 -1.45 13.44 4.37
N SER A 101 -0.98 13.88 5.53
CA SER A 101 -1.22 13.13 6.75
C SER A 101 -2.74 12.96 6.87
N GLN A 102 -3.22 11.88 7.50
CA GLN A 102 -4.65 11.73 7.76
C GLN A 102 -5.26 12.98 8.44
N GLN A 103 -4.42 13.69 9.21
CA GLN A 103 -4.76 14.94 9.90
C GLN A 103 -4.90 16.13 8.93
N ASP A 104 -4.01 16.26 7.95
CA ASP A 104 -4.08 17.32 6.95
C ASP A 104 -5.22 17.09 5.95
N LYS A 105 -5.50 15.82 5.64
CA LYS A 105 -6.60 15.43 4.75
C LYS A 105 -7.93 15.87 5.35
N MET A 106 -8.08 15.66 6.66
CA MET A 106 -9.23 16.14 7.41
C MET A 106 -9.36 17.66 7.39
N LYS A 107 -8.27 18.42 7.51
CA LYS A 107 -8.32 19.88 7.44
C LYS A 107 -8.78 20.36 6.05
N THR A 108 -8.28 19.73 4.99
CA THR A 108 -8.64 20.10 3.61
C THR A 108 -10.08 19.73 3.27
N CYS A 109 -10.52 18.51 3.61
CA CYS A 109 -11.92 18.13 3.44
C CYS A 109 -12.87 19.04 4.25
N ASN A 110 -12.46 19.53 5.42
CA ASN A 110 -13.23 20.52 6.17
C ASN A 110 -13.26 21.91 5.51
N ALA A 111 -12.11 22.38 5.01
CA ALA A 111 -12.03 23.64 4.30
C ALA A 111 -12.87 23.63 3.02
N ASP A 112 -12.80 22.54 2.24
CA ASP A 112 -13.56 22.37 1.00
C ASP A 112 -15.06 22.25 1.25
N ALA A 113 -15.47 21.57 2.32
CA ALA A 113 -16.87 21.55 2.73
C ALA A 113 -17.39 22.96 3.08
N GLY A 114 -16.56 23.77 3.75
CA GLY A 114 -16.88 25.16 4.07
C GLY A 114 -16.97 26.05 2.83
N LYS A 115 -16.04 25.92 1.88
CA LYS A 115 -16.07 26.64 0.59
C LYS A 115 -17.27 26.27 -0.26
N LYS A 116 -17.69 25.01 -0.21
CA LYS A 116 -18.91 24.51 -0.86
C LYS A 116 -20.19 24.81 -0.08
N ALA A 117 -20.08 25.53 1.05
CA ALA A 117 -21.18 25.85 1.95
C ALA A 117 -22.06 24.65 2.35
N LEU A 118 -21.47 23.44 2.36
CA LEU A 118 -22.19 22.21 2.65
C LEU A 118 -22.60 22.19 4.12
N LYS A 119 -23.87 21.85 4.39
CA LYS A 119 -24.42 21.75 5.75
C LYS A 119 -25.14 20.42 5.92
N GLY A 120 -25.33 20.01 7.17
CA GLY A 120 -26.06 18.79 7.51
C GLY A 120 -25.53 17.54 6.80
N ASP A 121 -26.44 16.80 6.18
CA ASP A 121 -26.15 15.50 5.55
C ASP A 121 -25.20 15.60 4.35
N GLU A 122 -25.26 16.71 3.59
CA GLU A 122 -24.40 16.92 2.42
C GLU A 122 -22.93 17.03 2.81
N ARG A 123 -22.63 17.74 3.92
CA ARG A 123 -21.26 17.84 4.45
C ARG A 123 -20.74 16.50 4.92
N LYS A 124 -21.60 15.68 5.56
CA LYS A 124 -21.24 14.36 6.07
C LYS A 124 -20.92 13.39 4.93
N ALA A 125 -21.74 13.38 3.88
CA ALA A 125 -21.49 12.60 2.68
C ALA A 125 -20.18 13.03 1.99
N PHE A 126 -19.97 14.33 1.82
CA PHE A 126 -18.74 14.87 1.24
C PHE A 126 -17.51 14.50 2.07
N MET A 127 -17.57 14.64 3.40
CA MET A 127 -16.47 14.32 4.29
C MET A 127 -16.09 12.83 4.21
N LYS A 128 -17.09 11.94 4.19
CA LYS A 128 -16.87 10.49 4.07
C LYS A 128 -16.15 10.15 2.77
N THR A 129 -16.62 10.69 1.64
CA THR A 129 -16.00 10.46 0.34
C THR A 129 -14.58 11.04 0.29
N CYS A 130 -14.41 12.30 0.68
CA CYS A 130 -13.13 13.01 0.67
C CYS A 130 -12.07 12.33 1.54
N LEU A 131 -12.44 11.85 2.74
CA LEU A 131 -11.51 11.14 3.62
C LEU A 131 -11.19 9.71 3.16
N SER A 132 -12.08 9.08 2.38
CA SER A 132 -11.94 7.68 1.95
C SER A 132 -11.19 7.51 0.61
N SER A 133 -10.99 8.58 -0.16
CA SER A 133 -10.21 8.54 -1.41
C SER A 133 -8.74 8.22 -1.12
N LYS A 134 -8.28 6.99 -1.38
CA LYS A 134 -6.87 6.57 -1.15
C LYS A 134 -5.89 7.37 -2.00
#